data_AF-A0A7W9L8F2-F1
#
_entry.id   AF-A0A7W9L8F2-F1
#
_cell.length_a   1.000
_cell.length_b   1.000
_cell.length_c   1.000
_cell.angle_alpha   90.00
_cell.angle_beta   90.00
_cell.angle_gamma   90.00
#
_symmetry.space_group_name_H-M   'P 1'
#
loop_
_entity.id
_entity.type
_entity.pdbx_description
1 polymer ?
#
loop_
_entity_poly.entity_id
_entity_poly.type
_entity_poly.pdbx_seq_one_letter_code
_entity_poly.pdbx_strand_id
1 'polypeptide(L)'
;MGRRGYPPEFRRKVLDLLEAGRKVTDLAHDLEISSQTIYTWRRQDRIDRGLEPGLTSSEKDELAVAKRRIAELETELQATRRAIELVREVVPPKGGSRPSR
;
A
#
# COMPACT_ATOMS: atom_id res chain seq x y z
N MET A 1 -9.89 -11.43 5.03
CA MET A 1 -11.15 -10.75 4.63
C MET A 1 -10.84 -9.28 4.41
N GLY A 2 -10.55 -8.87 3.17
CA GLY A 2 -10.36 -7.46 2.86
C GLY A 2 -11.68 -6.72 3.14
N ARG A 3 -11.64 -5.67 3.96
CA ARG A 3 -12.83 -4.88 4.26
C ARG A 3 -13.40 -4.38 2.93
N ARG A 4 -14.62 -4.81 2.62
CA ARG A 4 -15.37 -4.40 1.44
C ARG A 4 -15.71 -2.93 1.66
N GLY A 5 -14.80 -2.05 1.24
CA GLY A 5 -14.97 -0.61 1.33
C GLY A 5 -16.12 -0.14 0.45
N TYR A 6 -16.54 1.11 0.66
CA TYR A 6 -17.50 1.74 -0.23
C TYR A 6 -16.92 1.85 -1.66
N PRO A 7 -17.72 1.60 -2.71
CA PRO A 7 -17.27 1.75 -4.08
C PRO A 7 -16.74 3.17 -4.37
N PRO A 8 -15.72 3.33 -5.23
CA PRO A 8 -15.21 4.66 -5.61
C PRO A 8 -16.28 5.59 -6.20
N GLU A 9 -17.15 5.03 -7.05
CA GLU A 9 -18.33 5.69 -7.63
C GLU A 9 -19.24 6.30 -6.55
N PHE A 10 -19.53 5.53 -5.49
CA PHE A 10 -20.36 5.99 -4.39
C PHE A 10 -19.70 7.14 -3.64
N ARG A 11 -18.42 6.97 -3.29
CA ARG A 11 -17.64 8.01 -2.63
C ARG A 11 -17.60 9.30 -3.45
N ARG A 12 -17.41 9.22 -4.77
CA ARG A 12 -17.39 10.39 -5.66
C ARG A 12 -18.73 11.12 -5.61
N LYS A 13 -19.85 10.42 -5.76
CA LYS A 13 -21.20 11.02 -5.66
C LYS A 13 -21.43 11.74 -4.33
N VAL A 14 -20.98 11.16 -3.22
CA VAL A 14 -21.09 11.82 -1.90
C VAL A 14 -20.28 13.11 -1.85
N LEU A 15 -19.07 13.12 -2.43
CA LEU A 15 -18.24 14.32 -2.51
C LEU A 15 -18.86 15.38 -3.42
N ASP A 16 -19.42 14.99 -4.57
CA ASP A 16 -20.10 15.92 -5.48
C ASP A 16 -21.29 16.61 -4.79
N LEU A 17 -22.06 15.87 -3.97
CA LEU A 17 -23.15 16.43 -3.17
C LEU A 17 -22.66 17.41 -2.10
N LEU A 18 -21.50 17.16 -1.48
CA LEU A 18 -20.88 18.11 -0.55
C LEU A 18 -20.44 19.38 -1.26
N GLU A 19 -19.91 19.27 -2.48
CA GLU A 19 -19.52 20.43 -3.30
C GLU A 19 -20.73 21.24 -3.75
N ALA A 20 -21.86 20.58 -4.01
CA ALA A 20 -23.15 21.22 -4.25
C ALA A 20 -23.73 21.90 -2.99
N GLY A 21 -23.06 21.84 -1.84
CA GLY A 21 -23.41 22.56 -0.62
C GLY A 21 -24.23 21.77 0.40
N ARG A 22 -24.46 20.47 0.18
CA ARG A 22 -25.12 19.62 1.19
C ARG A 22 -24.25 19.50 2.45
N LYS A 23 -24.89 19.46 3.63
CA LYS A 23 -24.18 19.27 4.89
C LYS A 23 -23.79 17.80 5.08
N VAL A 24 -22.65 17.58 5.73
CA VAL A 24 -22.16 16.23 6.07
C VAL A 24 -23.16 15.48 6.96
N THR A 25 -23.81 16.18 7.90
CA THR A 25 -24.82 15.59 8.80
C THR A 25 -26.01 15.00 8.05
N ASP A 26 -26.49 15.72 7.05
CA ASP A 26 -27.67 15.32 6.28
C ASP A 26 -27.32 14.11 5.41
N LEU A 27 -26.15 14.14 4.75
CA LEU A 27 -25.68 13.01 3.94
C LEU A 27 -25.37 11.77 4.79
N ALA A 28 -24.81 11.95 5.99
CA ALA A 28 -24.56 10.85 6.91
C ALA A 28 -25.87 10.16 7.35
N HIS A 29 -26.89 10.97 7.63
CA HIS A 29 -28.23 10.48 7.97
C HIS A 29 -28.90 9.79 6.77
N ASP A 30 -28.96 10.45 5.61
CA ASP A 30 -29.66 9.95 4.42
C ASP A 30 -29.04 8.67 3.86
N LEU A 31 -27.73 8.52 3.98
CA LEU A 31 -26.97 7.38 3.45
C LEU A 31 -26.67 6.32 4.52
N GLU A 32 -27.09 6.55 5.77
CA GLU A 32 -26.80 5.71 6.93
C GLU A 32 -25.29 5.39 7.11
N ILE A 33 -24.44 6.37 6.82
CA ILE A 33 -22.98 6.26 6.98
C ILE A 33 -22.47 7.22 8.05
N SER A 34 -21.38 6.85 8.71
CA SER A 34 -20.77 7.74 9.71
C SER A 34 -20.28 9.05 9.08
N SER A 35 -20.64 10.19 9.69
CA SER A 35 -20.09 11.50 9.33
C SER A 35 -18.56 11.49 9.27
N GLN A 36 -17.91 10.74 10.16
CA GLN A 36 -16.45 10.60 10.19
C GLN A 36 -15.90 10.03 8.88
N THR A 37 -16.60 9.07 8.27
CA THR A 37 -16.22 8.49 6.98
C THR A 37 -16.28 9.53 5.87
N ILE A 38 -17.35 10.34 5.85
CA ILE A 38 -17.50 11.44 4.89
C ILE A 38 -16.39 12.49 5.07
N TYR A 39 -16.05 12.86 6.31
CA TYR A 39 -14.94 13.78 6.59
C TYR A 39 -13.60 13.23 6.10
N THR A 40 -13.32 11.94 6.32
CA THR A 40 -12.10 11.30 5.84
C THR A 40 -12.03 11.34 4.30
N TRP A 41 -13.15 11.07 3.63
CA TRP A 41 -13.21 11.15 2.16
C TRP A 41 -12.97 12.56 1.64
N ARG A 42 -13.58 13.56 2.28
CA ARG A 42 -13.41 14.97 1.92
C ARG A 42 -11.98 15.42 2.11
N ARG A 43 -11.35 15.03 3.22
CA ARG A 43 -9.94 15.34 3.48
C ARG A 43 -9.03 14.74 2.42
N GLN A 44 -9.21 13.46 2.12
CA GLN A 44 -8.39 12.80 1.10
C GLN A 44 -8.62 13.39 -0.30
N ASP A 45 -9.85 13.76 -0.67
CA ASP A 45 -10.11 14.43 -1.95
C ASP A 45 -9.43 15.82 -2.02
N ARG A 46 -9.37 16.55 -0.90
CA ARG A 46 -8.61 17.81 -0.82
C ARG A 46 -7.10 17.58 -0.97
N ILE A 47 -6.56 16.51 -0.39
CA ILE A 47 -5.16 16.11 -0.58
C ILE A 47 -4.91 15.73 -2.06
N ASP A 48 -5.79 14.92 -2.65
CA ASP A 48 -5.69 14.47 -4.04
C ASP A 48 -5.75 15.65 -5.04
N ARG A 49 -6.42 16.75 -4.67
CA ARG A 49 -6.47 18.01 -5.43
C ARG A 49 -5.33 18.98 -5.10
N GLY A 50 -4.42 18.63 -4.19
CA GLY A 50 -3.32 19.50 -3.76
C GLY A 50 -3.74 20.69 -2.88
N LEU A 51 -4.96 20.66 -2.32
CA LEU A 51 -5.48 21.72 -1.44
C LEU A 51 -5.04 21.56 0.01
N GLU A 52 -4.59 20.37 0.39
CA GLU A 52 -4.04 20.06 1.71
C GLU A 52 -2.77 19.20 1.57
N PRO A 53 -1.80 19.36 2.49
CA PRO A 53 -0.62 18.51 2.50
C PRO A 53 -0.98 17.07 2.90
N GLY A 54 -0.37 16.11 2.23
CA GLY A 54 -0.51 14.68 2.52
C GLY A 54 -0.19 13.81 1.31
N LEU A 55 -0.18 12.50 1.51
CA LEU A 55 -0.06 11.55 0.40
C LEU A 55 -1.40 11.43 -0.32
N THR A 56 -1.35 11.65 -1.63
CA THR A 56 -2.44 11.37 -2.55
C THR A 56 -2.79 9.88 -2.57
N SER A 57 -4.00 9.57 -3.04
CA SER A 57 -4.45 8.19 -3.18
C SER A 57 -3.54 7.39 -4.12
N SER A 58 -3.04 7.99 -5.21
CA SER A 58 -2.10 7.35 -6.13
C SER A 58 -0.73 7.07 -5.50
N GLU A 59 -0.16 8.04 -4.77
CA GLU A 59 1.11 7.84 -4.06
C GLU A 59 1.00 6.73 -2.99
N LYS A 60 -0.16 6.62 -2.34
CA LYS A 60 -0.42 5.53 -1.38
C LYS A 60 -0.45 4.17 -2.07
N ASP A 61 -1.08 4.08 -3.24
CA ASP A 61 -1.18 2.84 -4.00
C ASP A 61 0.21 2.41 -4.52
N GLU A 62 0.99 3.35 -5.06
CA GLU A 62 2.38 3.10 -5.48
C GLU A 62 3.25 2.65 -4.30
N LEU A 63 3.12 3.32 -3.14
CA LEU A 63 3.85 2.93 -1.94
C LEU A 63 3.47 1.52 -1.46
N ALA A 64 2.20 1.13 -1.58
CA ALA A 64 1.75 -0.20 -1.23
C ALA A 64 2.32 -1.27 -2.17
N VAL A 65 2.33 -1.01 -3.47
CA VAL A 65 2.94 -1.88 -4.49
C VAL A 65 4.44 -2.02 -4.24
N ALA A 66 5.14 -0.92 -4.00
CA ALA A 66 6.57 -0.92 -3.72
C ALA A 66 6.90 -1.73 -2.46
N LYS A 67 6.18 -1.51 -1.36
CA LYS A 67 6.35 -2.27 -0.11
C LYS A 67 6.13 -3.76 -0.29
N ARG A 68 5.12 -4.14 -1.08
CA ARG A 68 4.87 -5.54 -1.41
C ARG A 68 6.04 -6.14 -2.19
N ARG A 69 6.53 -5.43 -3.20
CA ARG A 69 7.68 -5.89 -4.00
C ARG A 69 8.94 -6.04 -3.17
N ILE A 70 9.18 -5.13 -2.23
CA ILE A 70 10.31 -5.23 -1.28
C ILE A 70 10.20 -6.49 -0.44
N ALA A 71 9.03 -6.76 0.15
CA ALA A 71 8.82 -7.97 0.96
C ALA A 71 9.02 -9.28 0.15
N GLU A 72 8.57 -9.31 -1.11
CA GLU A 72 8.81 -10.42 -2.03
C GLU A 72 10.31 -10.62 -2.29
N LEU A 73 11.04 -9.54 -2.60
CA LEU A 73 12.47 -9.58 -2.84
C LEU A 73 13.28 -10.00 -1.60
N GLU A 74 12.91 -9.50 -0.43
CA GLU A 74 13.53 -9.90 0.84
C GLU A 74 13.36 -11.40 1.11
N THR A 75 12.18 -11.95 0.77
CA THR A 75 11.90 -13.38 0.88
C THR A 75 12.76 -14.20 -0.09
N GLU A 76 12.87 -13.77 -1.35
CA GLU A 76 13.73 -14.40 -2.36
C GLU A 76 15.21 -14.36 -1.94
N LEU A 77 15.68 -13.22 -1.43
CA LEU A 77 17.04 -13.06 -0.90
C LEU A 77 17.31 -13.99 0.29
N GLN A 78 16.35 -14.15 1.19
CA GLN A 78 16.50 -15.08 2.31
C GLN A 78 16.58 -16.54 1.84
N ALA A 79 15.76 -16.93 0.86
CA ALA A 79 15.79 -18.28 0.29
C ALA A 79 17.12 -18.58 -0.40
N THR A 80 17.63 -17.64 -1.21
CA THR A 80 18.93 -17.79 -1.90
C THR A 80 20.09 -17.87 -0.91
N ARG A 81 20.10 -17.06 0.16
CA ARG A 81 21.12 -17.16 1.22
C ARG A 81 21.13 -18.52 1.87
N ARG A 82 19.97 -19.06 2.24
CA ARG A 82 19.84 -20.41 2.79
C ARG A 82 20.32 -21.48 1.83
N ALA A 83 20.02 -21.36 0.54
CA ALA A 83 20.51 -22.30 -0.48
C ALA A 83 22.05 -22.28 -0.60
N ILE A 84 22.67 -21.10 -0.58
CA ILE A 84 24.13 -20.94 -0.60
C ILE A 84 24.76 -21.58 0.65
N GLU A 85 24.17 -21.37 1.83
CA GLU A 85 24.65 -21.98 3.08
C GLU A 85 24.62 -23.52 2.99
N LEU A 86 23.51 -24.10 2.56
CA LEU A 86 23.40 -25.55 2.36
C LEU A 86 24.43 -26.09 1.35
N VAL A 87 24.66 -25.38 0.24
CA VAL A 87 25.68 -25.78 -0.74
C VAL A 87 27.09 -25.75 -0.13
N ARG A 88 27.40 -24.74 0.70
CA ARG A 88 28.69 -24.66 1.41
C ARG A 88 28.88 -25.78 2.43
N GLU A 89 27.80 -26.24 3.08
CA GLU A 89 27.86 -27.39 3.99
C GLU A 89 28.14 -28.70 3.26
N VAL A 90 27.58 -28.88 2.06
CA VAL A 90 27.69 -30.12 1.28
C VAL A 90 28.98 -30.19 0.45
N VAL A 91 29.47 -29.05 -0.06
CA VAL A 91 30.67 -29.00 -0.91
C VAL A 91 31.85 -28.44 -0.10
N PRO A 92 32.82 -29.28 0.32
CA PRO A 92 34.02 -28.76 0.97
C PRO A 92 34.76 -27.80 0.01
N PRO A 93 35.41 -26.74 0.52
CA PRO A 93 36.10 -25.78 -0.31
C PRO A 93 37.10 -26.54 -1.19
N LYS A 94 36.98 -26.34 -2.50
CA LYS A 94 37.82 -27.02 -3.51
C LYS A 94 39.28 -26.81 -3.09
N GLY A 95 39.96 -27.89 -2.71
CA GLY A 95 41.32 -27.85 -2.19
C GLY A 95 42.19 -27.04 -3.14
N GLY A 96 42.69 -25.89 -2.68
CA GLY A 96 43.47 -24.99 -3.49
C GLY A 96 44.69 -25.73 -4.05
N SER A 97 44.81 -25.79 -5.37
CA SER A 97 46.04 -26.23 -6.02
C SER A 97 47.17 -25.33 -5.55
N ARG A 98 48.05 -25.85 -4.69
CA ARG A 98 49.33 -25.22 -4.35
C ARG A 98 50.11 -25.03 -5.66
N PRO A 99 50.58 -23.82 -6.00
CA PRO A 99 51.54 -23.68 -7.07
C PRO A 99 52.84 -24.35 -6.62
N SER A 100 53.27 -25.36 -7.37
CA SER A 100 54.57 -26.02 -7.21
C SER A 100 55.69 -25.00 -7.45
N ARG A 101 56.63 -24.95 -6.51
CA ARG A 101 57.81 -24.09 -6.47
C ARG A 101 58.77 -24.38 -7.63
#